data_AF-A0A9P2PXG0-F1
#
_entry.id   AF-A0A9P2PXG0-F1
#
_cell.length_a   1.000
_cell.length_b   1.000
_cell.length_c   1.000
_cell.angle_alpha   90.00
_cell.angle_beta   90.00
_cell.angle_gamma   90.00
#
_symmetry.space_group_name_H-M   'P 1'
#
loop_
_entity.id
_entity.type
_entity.pdbx_description
1 polymer ?
#
loop_
_entity_poly.entity_id
_entity_poly.type
_entity_poly.pdbx_seq_one_letter_code
_entity_poly.pdbx_strand_id
1 'polypeptide(L)' 'DGKANYPVLAPRLNSLKEIKGRSLMLHAGGDNHHDHPEPLGGGGARMACGIIQ' A
#
# COMPACT_ATOMS: atom_id res chain seq x y z
N ASP A 1 -14.97 -14.47 0.48
CA ASP A 1 -15.89 -13.39 0.06
C ASP A 1 -15.17 -12.13 -0.46
N GLY A 2 -13.82 -12.10 -0.50
CA GLY A 2 -13.09 -11.05 -1.22
C GLY A 2 -13.14 -9.67 -0.56
N LYS A 3 -13.42 -9.61 0.74
CA LYS A 3 -13.51 -8.37 1.52
C LYS A 3 -12.24 -8.15 2.33
N ALA A 4 -11.75 -6.91 2.35
CA ALA A 4 -10.59 -6.50 3.14
C ALA A 4 -11.02 -5.47 4.20
N ASN A 5 -11.31 -5.94 5.42
CA ASN A 5 -11.87 -5.11 6.51
C ASN A 5 -10.94 -5.02 7.73
N TYR A 6 -9.70 -5.53 7.62
CA TYR A 6 -8.74 -5.50 8.71
C TYR A 6 -7.93 -4.19 8.70
N PRO A 7 -8.01 -3.35 9.75
CA PRO A 7 -7.24 -2.11 9.80
C PRO A 7 -5.76 -2.37 10.12
N VAL A 8 -4.88 -1.56 9.54
CA VAL A 8 -3.42 -1.58 9.81
C VAL A 8 -2.91 -0.18 10.14
N LEU A 9 -1.80 -0.11 10.89
CA LEU A 9 -1.18 1.14 11.35
C LEU A 9 0.16 1.38 10.66
N ALA A 10 0.36 2.60 10.15
CA ALA A 10 1.63 3.09 9.66
C ALA A 10 2.22 4.11 10.65
N PRO A 11 3.02 3.69 11.65
CA PRO A 11 3.43 4.56 12.77
C PRO A 11 4.37 5.71 12.38
N ARG A 12 4.88 5.74 11.15
CA ARG A 12 5.74 6.80 10.62
C ARG A 12 4.96 7.94 9.93
N LEU A 13 3.67 7.74 9.66
CA LEU A 13 2.78 8.77 9.12
C LEU A 13 2.03 9.41 10.28
N ASN A 14 2.36 10.65 10.61
CA ASN A 14 1.89 11.29 11.85
C ASN A 14 0.61 12.11 11.64
N SER A 15 0.29 12.43 10.39
CA SER A 15 -0.90 13.20 10.05
C SER A 15 -1.42 12.90 8.65
N LEU A 16 -2.74 13.04 8.44
CA LEU A 16 -3.35 12.92 7.11
C LEU A 16 -2.85 13.98 6.12
N LYS A 17 -2.33 15.11 6.62
CA LYS A 17 -1.79 16.19 5.77
C LYS A 17 -0.55 15.76 4.98
N GLU A 18 0.26 14.84 5.51
CA GLU A 18 1.50 14.34 4.86
C GLU A 18 1.22 13.53 3.60
N ILE A 19 0.03 12.94 3.52
CA ILE A 19 -0.40 12.05 2.44
C ILE A 19 -1.54 12.61 1.58
N LYS A 20 -2.01 13.82 1.89
CA LYS A 20 -2.99 14.54 1.07
C LYS A 20 -2.44 14.78 -0.34
N GLY A 21 -3.25 14.50 -1.36
CA GLY A 21 -2.87 14.57 -2.76
C GLY A 21 -1.99 13.42 -3.26
N ARG A 22 -1.66 12.44 -2.41
CA ARG A 22 -0.95 11.21 -2.81
C ARG A 22 -1.94 10.10 -3.15
N SER A 23 -1.48 9.08 -3.86
CA SER A 23 -2.25 7.88 -4.16
C SER A 23 -1.94 6.73 -3.20
N LEU A 24 -2.96 6.04 -2.73
CA LEU A 24 -2.86 4.72 -2.12
C LEU A 24 -2.93 3.65 -3.23
N MET A 25 -2.00 2.70 -3.21
CA MET A 25 -1.87 1.67 -4.25
C MET A 25 -2.06 0.29 -3.62
N LEU A 26 -2.82 -0.57 -4.29
CA LEU A 26 -2.91 -2.00 -3.98
C LEU A 26 -2.27 -2.79 -5.12
N HIS A 27 -1.36 -3.69 -4.77
CA HIS A 27 -0.66 -4.55 -5.70
C HIS A 27 -1.35 -5.92 -5.84
N ALA A 28 -1.05 -6.65 -6.92
CA ALA A 28 -1.58 -7.99 -7.16
C ALA A 28 -0.91 -9.06 -6.28
N GLY A 29 0.38 -8.89 -5.99
CA GLY A 29 1.16 -9.72 -5.08
C GLY A 29 1.16 -9.20 -3.64
N GLY A 30 1.86 -9.95 -2.77
CA GLY A 30 2.13 -9.52 -1.40
C GLY A 30 3.31 -8.54 -1.30
N ASP A 31 3.76 -8.29 -0.08
CA ASP A 31 4.91 -7.44 0.20
C ASP A 31 5.73 -8.06 1.34
N ASN A 32 6.96 -8.51 1.04
CA ASN A 32 7.89 -9.03 2.05
C ASN A 32 8.75 -7.92 2.70
N HIS A 33 8.53 -6.66 2.34
CA HIS A 33 9.24 -5.45 2.79
C HIS A 33 10.73 -5.41 2.42
N HIS A 34 11.14 -6.17 1.41
CA HIS A 34 12.53 -6.24 0.96
C HIS A 34 12.61 -6.31 -0.57
N ASP A 35 13.65 -5.74 -1.17
CA ASP A 35 13.88 -5.81 -2.61
C ASP A 35 14.46 -7.16 -3.10
N HIS A 36 14.48 -8.18 -2.22
CA HIS A 36 15.02 -9.50 -2.53
C HIS A 36 14.00 -10.56 -2.07
N PRO A 37 13.71 -11.58 -2.89
CA PRO A 37 14.28 -11.84 -4.22
C PRO A 37 13.79 -10.90 -5.32
N GLU A 38 12.64 -10.25 -5.13
CA GLU A 38 12.00 -9.39 -6.13
C GLU A 38 11.94 -7.92 -5.65
N PRO A 39 12.04 -6.93 -6.54
CA PRO A 39 11.94 -5.51 -6.17
C PRO A 39 10.60 -5.16 -5.52
N LEU A 40 10.62 -4.14 -4.64
CA LEU A 40 9.44 -3.57 -3.99
C LEU A 40 8.57 -4.62 -3.30
N GLY A 41 9.20 -5.62 -2.68
CA GLY A 41 8.52 -6.65 -1.91
C GLY A 41 7.84 -7.75 -2.72
N GLY A 42 7.95 -7.73 -4.06
CA GLY A 42 7.27 -8.69 -4.95
C GLY A 42 5.79 -8.37 -5.22
N GLY A 43 5.34 -7.13 -4.99
CA GLY A 43 3.94 -6.73 -5.23
C GLY A 43 3.52 -6.81 -6.70
N GLY A 44 4.44 -6.54 -7.63
CA GLY A 44 4.16 -6.62 -9.07
C GLY A 44 3.09 -5.63 -9.55
N ALA A 45 2.14 -6.10 -10.37
CA ALA A 45 1.12 -5.28 -11.01
C ALA A 45 0.25 -4.49 -10.01
N ARG A 46 -0.25 -3.32 -10.42
CA ARG A 46 -1.13 -2.47 -9.59
C ARG A 46 -2.59 -2.87 -9.83
N MET A 47 -3.25 -3.42 -8.81
CA MET A 47 -4.62 -3.91 -8.87
C MET A 47 -5.66 -2.80 -8.64
N ALA A 48 -5.40 -1.88 -7.71
CA ALA A 48 -6.30 -0.77 -7.41
C ALA A 48 -5.53 0.48 -6.95
N CYS A 49 -6.15 1.64 -7.13
CA CYS A 49 -5.56 2.94 -6.82
C CYS A 49 -6.65 3.90 -6.33
N GLY A 50 -6.32 4.79 -5.40
CA GLY A 50 -7.18 5.92 -5.01
C GLY A 50 -6.38 7.13 -4.54
N ILE A 51 -6.82 8.33 -4.89
CA ILE A 51 -6.22 9.58 -4.43
C ILE A 51 -6.78 9.92 -3.04
N ILE A 52 -5.91 10.27 -2.11
CA ILE A 52 -6.28 10.79 -0.78
C ILE A 52 -6.51 12.29 -0.91
N GLN A 53 -7.75 12.75 -0.65
CA GLN A 53 -8.17 14.15 -0.84
C GLN A 53 -8.00 15.05 0.37
#